data_AF-A0A9X1XJE6-F1
#
_entry.id   AF-A0A9X1XJE6-F1
#
_cell.length_a   1.000
_cell.length_b   1.000
_cell.length_c   1.000
_cell.angle_alpha   90.00
_cell.angle_beta   90.00
_cell.angle_gamma   90.00
#
_symmetry.space_group_name_H-M   'P 1'
#
loop_
_entity.id
_entity.type
_entity.pdbx_description
1 polymer ?
#
loop_
_entity_poly.entity_id
_entity_poly.type
_entity_poly.pdbx_seq_one_letter_code
_entity_poly.pdbx_strand_id
1 'polypeptide(L)' 'MKALLITAVVLLIALAINTEGLIRSLAELTAFLGLICFVVSVKYNKRRSSITQEAKEL' A
#
# COMPACT_ATOMS: atom_id res chain seq x y z
N MET A 1 3.63 2.46 12.52
CA MET A 1 2.81 2.31 11.29
C MET A 1 3.53 1.56 10.18
N LYS A 2 4.78 1.93 9.82
CA LYS A 2 5.56 1.27 8.76
C LYS A 2 5.74 -0.24 8.98
N ALA A 3 6.01 -0.66 10.23
CA ALA A 3 6.16 -2.05 10.60
C ALA A 3 4.92 -2.90 10.29
N LEU A 4 3.72 -2.36 10.52
CA LEU A 4 2.46 -3.08 10.31
C LEU A 4 2.22 -3.36 8.82
N LEU A 5 2.55 -2.41 7.94
CA LEU A 5 2.50 -2.62 6.49
C LEU A 5 3.49 -3.70 6.04
N ILE A 6 4.71 -3.69 6.58
CA ILE A 6 5.73 -4.70 6.25
C ILE A 6 5.24 -6.09 6.66
N THR A 7 4.70 -6.25 7.86
CA THR A 7 4.18 -7.54 8.33
C THR A 7 3.02 -8.03 7.47
N ALA A 8 2.10 -7.15 7.08
CA ALA A 8 0.97 -7.49 6.20
C ALA A 8 1.44 -7.96 4.81
N VAL A 9 2.45 -7.30 4.22
CA VAL A 9 3.02 -7.68 2.92
C VAL A 9 3.69 -9.05 3.00
N VAL A 10 4.50 -9.31 4.03
CA VAL A 10 5.15 -10.62 4.22
C VAL A 10 4.10 -11.73 4.38
N LEU A 11 3.01 -11.48 5.11
CA LEU A 11 1.93 -12.45 5.30
C LEU A 11 1.17 -12.74 4.00
N LEU A 12 0.88 -11.72 3.19
CA LEU A 12 0.26 -11.87 1.88
C LEU A 12 1.12 -12.70 0.92
N ILE A 13 2.44 -12.47 0.93
CA ILE A 13 3.40 -13.27 0.13
C ILE A 13 3.42 -14.71 0.63
N ALA A 14 3.51 -14.93 1.94
CA ALA A 14 3.50 -16.27 2.53
C ALA A 14 2.19 -17.03 2.21
N LEU A 15 1.05 -16.36 2.20
CA LEU A 15 -0.23 -16.94 1.82
C LEU A 15 -0.26 -17.28 0.31
N ALA A 16 0.24 -16.38 -0.54
CA ALA A 16 0.29 -16.59 -1.99
C ALA A 16 1.17 -17.79 -2.42
N ILE A 17 2.25 -18.06 -1.69
CA ILE A 17 3.17 -19.18 -2.01
C ILE A 17 2.71 -20.53 -1.44
N ASN A 18 2.01 -20.54 -0.30
CA ASN A 18 1.57 -21.78 0.37
C ASN A 18 0.18 -22.24 -0.07
N THR A 19 -0.55 -21.43 -0.84
CA THR A 19 -1.90 -21.75 -1.27
C THR A 19 -1.98 -21.84 -2.79
N GLU A 20 -2.73 -22.81 -3.29
CA GLU A 20 -3.02 -22.97 -4.70
C GLU A 20 -4.43 -22.43 -5.02
N GLY A 21 -4.66 -22.02 -6.27
CA GLY A 21 -5.98 -21.59 -6.72
C GLY A 21 -6.47 -20.25 -6.14
N LEU A 22 -7.69 -20.22 -5.61
CA LEU A 22 -8.45 -18.99 -5.27
C LEU A 22 -7.73 -18.07 -4.28
N ILE A 23 -7.09 -18.62 -3.25
CA ILE A 23 -6.43 -17.83 -2.21
C ILE A 23 -5.17 -17.15 -2.77
N ARG A 24 -4.48 -17.78 -3.72
CA ARG A 24 -3.36 -17.17 -4.43
C ARG A 24 -3.81 -15.97 -5.28
N SER A 25 -4.88 -16.12 -6.05
CA SER A 25 -5.44 -14.97 -6.81
C SER A 25 -5.94 -13.85 -5.90
N LEU A 26 -6.49 -14.16 -4.72
CA LEU A 26 -6.90 -13.15 -3.75
C LEU A 26 -5.71 -12.39 -3.16
N ALA A 27 -4.62 -13.09 -2.84
CA ALA A 27 -3.39 -12.47 -2.36
C ALA A 27 -2.73 -11.60 -3.44
N GLU A 28 -2.65 -12.09 -4.69
CA GLU A 28 -2.13 -11.33 -5.83
C GLU A 28 -2.96 -10.07 -6.11
N LEU A 29 -4.30 -10.17 -6.07
CA LEU A 29 -5.20 -9.02 -6.21
C LEU A 29 -4.98 -8.00 -5.07
N THR A 30 -4.85 -8.46 -3.83
CA THR A 30 -4.62 -7.58 -2.67
C THR A 30 -3.27 -6.87 -2.76
N ALA A 31 -2.22 -7.56 -3.21
CA ALA A 31 -0.93 -6.93 -3.47
C ALA A 31 -1.03 -5.87 -4.57
N PHE A 32 -1.79 -6.14 -5.63
CA PHE A 32 -2.03 -5.20 -6.72
C PHE A 32 -2.79 -3.95 -6.26
N LEU A 33 -3.88 -4.13 -5.49
CA LEU A 33 -4.62 -3.03 -4.88
C LEU A 33 -3.76 -2.24 -3.89
N GLY A 34 -2.93 -2.92 -3.10
CA GLY A 34 -1.98 -2.30 -2.17
C GLY A 34 -0.99 -1.39 -2.88
N LEU A 35 -0.44 -1.84 -4.02
CA LEU A 35 0.44 -1.03 -4.87
C LEU A 35 -0.29 0.20 -5.44
N ILE A 36 -1.50 0.02 -5.97
CA ILE A 36 -2.31 1.14 -6.49
C ILE A 36 -2.60 2.16 -5.38
N CYS A 37 -3.03 1.67 -4.22
CA CYS A 37 -3.32 2.51 -3.07
C CYS A 37 -2.06 3.27 -2.60
N PHE A 38 -0.90 2.60 -2.61
CA PHE A 38 0.39 3.22 -2.30
C PHE A 38 0.75 4.32 -3.30
N VAL A 39 0.65 4.06 -4.61
CA VAL A 39 0.92 5.06 -5.66
C VAL A 39 -0.03 6.25 -5.54
N VAL A 40 -1.32 6.00 -5.33
CA VAL A 40 -2.33 7.06 -5.11
C VAL A 40 -2.00 7.84 -3.84
N SER A 41 -1.66 7.17 -2.74
CA SER A 41 -1.29 7.80 -1.47
C SER A 41 -0.03 8.65 -1.61
N VAL A 42 1.01 8.15 -2.28
CA VAL A 42 2.23 8.93 -2.59
C VAL A 42 1.90 10.15 -3.45
N LYS A 43 1.06 10.00 -4.48
CA LYS A 43 0.64 11.11 -5.35
C LYS A 43 -0.20 12.14 -4.59
N TYR A 44 -1.10 11.71 -3.71
CA TYR A 44 -1.88 12.58 -2.83
C TYR A 44 -1.00 13.30 -1.82
N ASN A 45 -0.05 12.61 -1.21
CA ASN A 45 0.86 13.20 -0.22
C ASN A 45 1.79 14.23 -0.86
N LYS A 46 2.21 14.02 -2.12
CA LYS A 46 2.95 15.02 -2.90
C LYS A 46 2.13 16.32 -3.09
N ARG A 47 0.84 16.22 -3.42
CA ARG A 47 -0.08 17.38 -3.52
C ARG A 47 -0.44 17.99 -2.17
N ARG A 48 -0.48 17.20 -1.10
CA ARG A 48 -0.73 17.71 0.25
C ARG A 48 0.47 18.46 0.81
N SER A 49 1.70 18.05 0.46
CA SER A 49 2.91 18.80 0.82
C SER A 49 2.93 20.20 0.19
N SER A 50 2.49 20.37 -1.05
CA SER A 50 2.40 21.71 -1.68
C SER A 50 1.34 22.60 -1.04
N ILE A 51 0.21 22.06 -0.59
CA ILE A 51 -0.87 22.84 0.07
C ILE A 51 -0.55 23.12 1.55
N THR A 52 0.17 22.22 2.21
CA THR A 52 0.54 22.36 3.63
C THR A 52 1.75 23.29 3.82
N GLN A 53 2.58 23.48 2.79
CA GLN A 53 3.68 24.46 2.83
C GLN A 53 3.17 25.91 2.76
N GLU A 54 2.18 26.24 1.91
CA GLU A 54 1.59 27.59 1.90
C GLU A 54 0.85 27.94 3.21
N ALA A 55 0.18 26.98 3.84
CA ALA A 55 -0.50 27.20 5.12
C ALA A 55 0.44 27.31 6.33
N LYS A 56 1.75 27.07 6.14
CA LYS A 56 2.79 27.23 7.19
C LYS A 56 3.65 28.48 6.99
N GLU A 57 3.42 29.22 5.90
CA GLU A 57 4.06 30.51 5.59
C GLU A 57 3.11 31.71 5.79
N LEU A 58 1.87 31.47 6.24
CA LEU A 58 0.91 32.45 6.77
C LEU A 58 0.90 32.41 8.31
#